data_AF-A0A6V7JYX5-F1
#
_entry.id   AF-A0A6V7JYX5-F1
#
_cell.length_a   1.000
_cell.length_b   1.000
_cell.length_c   1.000
_cell.angle_alpha   90.00
_cell.angle_beta   90.00
_cell.angle_gamma   90.00
#
_symmetry.space_group_name_H-M   'P 1'
#
loop_
_entity.id
_entity.type
_entity.pdbx_description
1 polymer ?
#
loop_
_entity_poly.entity_id
_entity_poly.type
_entity_poly.pdbx_seq_one_letter_code
_entity_poly.pdbx_strand_id
1 'polypeptide(L)' 'VRTITLCHEATRNALSLEMMKILIWNLTRDVDNEDLRSIVINAAPGKVFSAGHNLKEL' A
#
# COMPACT_ATOMS: atom_id res chain seq x y z
N VAL A 1 -14.17 8.43 -0.06
CA VAL A 1 -13.06 7.72 0.65
C VAL A 1 -12.48 6.70 -0.31
N ARG A 2 -11.15 6.67 -0.52
CA ARG A 2 -10.46 5.65 -1.32
C ARG A 2 -9.86 4.61 -0.39
N THR A 3 -9.92 3.33 -0.76
CA THR A 3 -9.30 2.24 0.01
C THR A 3 -8.18 1.60 -0.79
N ILE A 4 -7.02 1.44 -0.18
CA ILE A 4 -5.87 0.68 -0.70
C ILE A 4 -5.64 -0.51 0.23
N THR A 5 -5.65 -1.73 -0.31
CA THR A 5 -5.44 -2.96 0.48
C THR A 5 -4.09 -3.57 0.15
N LEU A 6 -3.22 -3.67 1.15
CA LEU A 6 -1.99 -4.45 1.05
C LEU A 6 -2.36 -5.93 1.18
N CYS A 7 -2.12 -6.74 0.15
CA CYS A 7 -2.61 -8.13 0.06
C CYS A 7 -1.54 -9.20 -0.25
N HIS A 8 -0.27 -8.89 -0.04
CA HIS A 8 0.83 -9.81 -0.34
C HIS A 8 1.21 -10.69 0.86
N GLU A 9 0.42 -11.74 1.09
CA GLU A 9 0.55 -12.65 2.24
C GLU A 9 1.93 -13.30 2.34
N ALA A 10 2.49 -13.77 1.21
CA ALA A 10 3.75 -14.51 1.18
C ALA A 10 4.94 -13.73 1.77
N THR A 11 4.91 -12.40 1.69
CA THR A 11 5.94 -11.53 2.30
C THR A 11 5.41 -10.74 3.49
N ARG A 12 4.17 -11.00 3.93
CA ARG A 12 3.46 -10.21 4.95
C ARG A 12 3.50 -8.71 4.61
N ASN A 13 3.20 -8.37 3.35
CA ASN A 13 3.23 -7.01 2.82
C ASN A 13 4.58 -6.30 2.98
N ALA A 14 5.70 -7.01 2.77
CA ALA A 14 7.01 -6.36 2.71
C ALA A 14 7.05 -5.32 1.58
N LEU A 15 7.65 -4.16 1.86
CA LEU A 15 7.74 -3.02 0.96
C LEU A 15 8.90 -3.22 -0.02
N SER A 16 8.65 -3.95 -1.12
CA SER A 16 9.53 -3.99 -2.28
C SER A 16 9.48 -2.68 -3.07
N LEU A 17 10.46 -2.47 -3.96
CA LEU A 17 10.46 -1.34 -4.90
C LEU A 17 9.18 -1.28 -5.73
N GLU A 18 8.70 -2.43 -6.20
CA GLU A 18 7.45 -2.53 -6.95
C GLU A 18 6.24 -2.10 -6.11
N MET A 19 6.11 -2.63 -4.90
CA MET A 19 5.04 -2.29 -3.97
C MET A 19 5.02 -0.79 -3.66
N MET A 20 6.19 -0.19 -3.44
CA MET A 20 6.31 1.25 -3.19
C MET A 20 5.87 2.09 -4.40
N LYS A 21 6.24 1.71 -5.63
CA LYS A 21 5.80 2.39 -6.86
C LYS A 21 4.29 2.33 -7.02
N ILE A 22 3.69 1.16 -6.80
CA ILE A 22 2.23 0.96 -6.88
C ILE A 22 1.51 1.77 -5.79
N LEU A 23 2.05 1.81 -4.57
CA LEU A 23 1.50 2.61 -3.48
C LEU A 23 1.51 4.10 -3.82
N ILE A 24 2.64 4.63 -4.28
CA ILE A 24 2.75 6.04 -4.68
C ILE A 24 1.72 6.37 -5.75
N TRP A 25 1.61 5.56 -6.79
CA TRP A 25 0.62 5.76 -7.86
C TRP A 25 -0.82 5.78 -7.32
N ASN A 26 -1.18 4.87 -6.41
CA ASN A 26 -2.53 4.84 -5.83
C ASN A 26 -2.82 6.01 -4.88
N LEU A 27 -1.78 6.54 -4.23
CA LEU A 27 -1.89 7.71 -3.36
C LEU A 27 -2.05 9.00 -4.16
N THR A 28 -1.35 9.13 -5.29
CA THR A 28 -1.30 10.39 -6.06
C THR A 28 -2.26 10.42 -7.24
N ARG A 29 -2.84 9.29 -7.66
CA ARG A 29 -3.85 9.31 -8.73
C ARG A 29 -5.04 10.19 -8.35
N ASP A 30 -5.54 10.94 -9.31
CA ASP A 30 -6.70 11.83 -9.17
C ASP A 30 -6.54 12.83 -8.01
N VAL A 31 -5.34 13.41 -7.85
CA VAL A 31 -5.05 14.38 -6.77
C VAL A 31 -5.95 15.62 -6.84
N ASP A 32 -6.39 16.00 -8.04
CA ASP A 32 -7.29 17.13 -8.26
C ASP A 32 -8.77 16.79 -8.04
N ASN A 33 -9.09 15.57 -7.60
CA ASN A 33 -10.46 15.16 -7.31
C ASN A 33 -10.94 15.77 -5.97
N GLU A 34 -11.73 16.84 -6.06
CA GLU A 34 -12.30 17.52 -4.90
C GLU A 34 -13.26 16.65 -4.06
N ASP A 35 -13.80 15.57 -4.62
CA ASP A 35 -14.66 14.63 -3.88
C ASP A 35 -13.85 13.66 -3.01
N LEU A 36 -12.55 13.50 -3.28
CA LEU A 36 -11.68 12.62 -2.51
C LEU A 36 -11.23 13.28 -1.20
N ARG A 37 -11.92 12.96 -0.11
CA ARG A 37 -11.63 13.54 1.22
C ARG A 37 -10.68 12.74 2.10
N SER A 38 -10.50 11.45 1.82
CA SER A 38 -9.62 10.59 2.61
C SER A 38 -9.22 9.33 1.87
N ILE A 39 -8.04 8.80 2.22
CA ILE A 39 -7.52 7.52 1.77
C ILE A 39 -7.29 6.63 2.98
N VAL A 40 -7.89 5.45 2.99
CA VAL A 40 -7.68 4.41 3.98
C VAL A 40 -6.74 3.38 3.39
N ILE A 41 -5.65 3.09 4.09
CA ILE A 41 -4.77 1.98 3.76
C ILE A 41 -5.01 0.89 4.80
N ASN A 42 -5.38 -0.30 4.36
CA ASN A 42 -5.58 -1.46 5.22
C ASN A 42 -4.74 -2.64 4.71
N ALA A 43 -4.68 -3.70 5.52
CA ALA A 43 -3.93 -4.91 5.19
C ALA A 43 -4.83 -6.13 5.32
N ALA A 44 -4.64 -7.09 4.41
CA ALA A 44 -5.25 -8.41 4.42
C ALA A 44 -4.30 -9.43 3.76
N PRO A 45 -4.51 -10.74 3.92
CA PRO A 45 -5.02 -11.34 5.14
C PRO A 45 -4.03 -11.15 6.32
N GLY A 46 -4.50 -11.34 7.55
CA GLY A 46 -3.64 -11.45 8.73
C GLY A 46 -3.65 -10.24 9.67
N LYS A 47 -2.85 -10.34 10.75
CA LYS A 47 -2.80 -9.37 11.87
C LYS A 47 -1.73 -8.29 11.71
N VAL A 48 -0.91 -8.38 10.66
CA VAL A 48 0.26 -7.52 10.45
C VAL A 48 -0.03 -6.60 9.27
N PHE A 49 0.22 -5.30 9.45
CA PHE A 49 0.06 -4.31 8.38
C PHE A 49 1.11 -4.50 7.29
N SER A 50 2.39 -4.47 7.68
CA SER A 50 3.55 -4.71 6.82
C SER A 50 4.71 -5.26 7.64
N ALA A 51 5.52 -6.14 7.04
CA ALA A 51 6.78 -6.63 7.59
C ALA A 51 7.96 -5.65 7.43
N GLY A 52 7.73 -4.44 6.92
CA GLY A 52 8.78 -3.44 6.68
C GLY A 52 9.43 -3.57 5.30
N HIS A 53 10.65 -3.06 5.13
CA HIS A 53 11.37 -3.16 3.85
C HIS A 53 11.62 -4.62 3.45
N ASN A 54 11.56 -4.91 2.15
CA ASN A 54 12.03 -6.21 1.67
C ASN A 54 13.56 -6.26 1.79
N LEU A 55 14.07 -6.96 2.81
CA LEU A 55 15.51 -7.02 3.10
C LEU A 55 16.34 -7.69 1.98
N LYS A 56 15.69 -8.41 1.04
CA LYS A 56 16.36 -8.95 -0.15
C LYS A 56 16.72 -7.89 -1.19
N GLU A 57 16.15 -6.69 -1.06
CA GLU A 57 16.31 -5.55 -1.98
C GLU A 57 17.10 -4.39 -1.33
N LEU A 58 17.75 -4.62 -0.18
CA LEU A 58 18.65 -3.67 0.49
C LEU A 58 20.10 -3.84 0.04
#